data_AF-A0A2H5ZLP2-F1
#
_entry.id   AF-A0A2H5ZLP2-F1
#
_cell.length_a   1.000
_cell.length_b   1.000
_cell.length_c   1.000
_cell.angle_alpha   90.00
_cell.angle_beta   90.00
_cell.angle_gamma   90.00
#
_symmetry.space_group_name_H-M   'P 1'
#
loop_
_entity.id
_entity.type
_entity.pdbx_description
1 polymer ?
#
loop_
_entity_poly.entity_id
_entity_poly.type
_entity_poly.pdbx_seq_one_letter_code
_entity_poly.pdbx_strand_id
1 'polypeptide(L)'
;MSAQKRLFLRLGDEVLHLRHEQWGRGVVVEEMTSTLEGGTCLVRIDFEDGQRRTFHNDLDHDLCCYYFGVRKCGTTKVPHFKLPRH
;
A
#
# COMPACT_ATOMS: atom_id res chain seq x y z
N MET A 1 -17.81 2.20 -19.32
CA MET A 1 -17.81 1.73 -17.91
C MET A 1 -16.36 1.71 -17.48
N SER A 2 -15.95 2.49 -16.48
CA SER A 2 -14.54 2.44 -16.06
C SER A 2 -14.25 1.06 -15.49
N ALA A 3 -13.21 0.40 -16.01
CA ALA A 3 -12.79 -0.90 -15.53
C ALA A 3 -12.38 -0.76 -14.06
N GLN A 4 -12.93 -1.61 -13.20
CA GLN A 4 -12.59 -1.60 -11.77
C GLN A 4 -11.10 -1.93 -11.61
N LYS A 5 -10.37 -1.03 -10.96
CA LYS A 5 -8.92 -1.17 -10.71
C LYS A 5 -8.63 -2.45 -9.92
N ARG A 6 -7.62 -3.22 -10.35
CA ARG A 6 -7.17 -4.43 -9.66
C ARG A 6 -6.17 -4.06 -8.57
N LEU A 7 -6.69 -3.70 -7.41
CA LEU A 7 -5.90 -3.21 -6.29
C LEU A 7 -5.05 -4.31 -5.65
N PHE A 8 -3.78 -4.03 -5.39
CA PHE A 8 -2.86 -4.95 -4.71
C PHE A 8 -2.98 -4.88 -3.18
N LEU A 9 -2.85 -3.69 -2.61
CA LEU A 9 -2.88 -3.42 -1.18
C LEU A 9 -4.18 -2.72 -0.76
N ARG A 10 -4.55 -2.90 0.50
CA ARG A 10 -5.69 -2.27 1.18
C ARG A 10 -5.23 -1.53 2.44
N LEU A 11 -6.06 -0.59 2.88
CA LEU A 11 -5.86 0.09 4.16
C LEU A 11 -5.66 -0.92 5.30
N GLY A 12 -4.60 -0.74 6.09
CA GLY A 12 -4.23 -1.60 7.20
C GLY A 12 -3.38 -2.82 6.83
N ASP A 13 -3.11 -3.07 5.54
CA ASP A 13 -2.19 -4.15 5.16
C ASP A 13 -0.78 -3.86 5.66
N GLU A 14 -0.17 -4.87 6.30
CA GLU A 14 1.25 -4.86 6.64
C GLU A 14 2.08 -5.32 5.45
N VAL A 15 3.23 -4.69 5.25
CA VAL A 15 4.14 -4.96 4.14
C VAL A 15 5.61 -4.94 4.53
N LEU A 16 6.44 -5.51 3.67
CA LEU A 16 7.90 -5.38 3.64
C LEU A 16 8.35 -4.99 2.23
N HIS A 17 9.55 -4.40 2.11
CA HIS A 17 10.17 -4.11 0.83
C HIS A 17 11.40 -4.99 0.59
N LEU A 18 11.38 -5.83 -0.45
CA LEU A 18 12.43 -6.83 -0.72
C LEU A 18 13.81 -6.26 -1.00
N ARG A 19 13.89 -5.04 -1.53
CA ARG A 19 15.18 -4.37 -1.88
C ARG A 19 15.60 -3.30 -0.89
N HIS A 20 14.74 -3.01 0.10
CA HIS A 20 14.93 -1.94 1.06
C HIS A 20 14.56 -2.43 2.46
N GLU A 21 15.24 -3.49 2.89
CA GLU A 21 15.00 -4.11 4.21
C GLU A 21 15.19 -3.11 5.36
N GLN A 22 16.06 -2.11 5.18
CA GLN A 22 16.29 -1.05 6.15
C GLN A 22 15.07 -0.16 6.42
N TRP A 23 14.03 -0.21 5.58
CA TRP A 23 12.78 0.51 5.87
C TRP A 23 11.97 -0.17 6.98
N GLY A 24 12.26 -1.44 7.28
CA GLY A 24 11.49 -2.24 8.22
C GLY A 24 10.08 -2.56 7.69
N ARG A 25 9.17 -2.90 8.61
CA ARG A 25 7.75 -3.14 8.28
C ARG A 25 7.08 -1.83 7.88
N GLY A 26 6.09 -1.94 7.01
CA GLY A 26 5.21 -0.85 6.64
C GLY A 26 3.75 -1.18 6.91
N VAL A 27 2.94 -0.17 7.21
CA VAL A 27 1.48 -0.28 7.28
C VAL A 27 0.85 0.66 6.28
N VAL A 28 -0.11 0.17 5.50
CA VAL A 28 -0.88 1.01 4.59
C VAL A 28 -1.84 1.91 5.39
N VAL A 29 -1.66 3.22 5.27
CA VAL A 29 -2.42 4.23 6.02
C VAL A 29 -3.40 5.04 5.16
N GLU A 30 -3.25 5.02 3.83
CA GLU A 30 -4.20 5.65 2.89
C GLU A 30 -4.31 4.84 1.58
N GLU A 31 -5.53 4.77 1.02
CA GLU A 31 -5.84 4.24 -0.31
C GLU A 31 -6.48 5.38 -1.14
N MET A 32 -5.95 5.65 -2.33
CA MET A 32 -6.44 6.70 -3.24
C MET A 32 -6.70 6.12 -4.63
N THR A 33 -7.97 5.85 -4.93
CA THR A 33 -8.39 5.25 -6.20
C THR A 33 -9.35 6.18 -6.94
N SER A 34 -8.95 6.66 -8.12
CA SER A 34 -9.81 7.45 -9.00
C SER A 34 -10.72 6.55 -9.83
N THR A 35 -11.96 6.99 -10.02
CA THR A 35 -12.96 6.32 -10.88
C THR A 35 -12.89 6.75 -12.34
N LEU A 36 -12.09 7.78 -12.64
CA LEU A 36 -11.89 8.30 -13.99
C LEU A 36 -10.91 7.40 -14.78
N GLU A 37 -11.13 7.31 -16.08
CA GLU A 37 -10.18 6.66 -16.99
C GLU A 37 -8.84 7.39 -16.95
N GLY A 38 -7.73 6.62 -16.82
CA GLY A 38 -6.40 7.18 -16.61
C GLY A 38 -6.17 7.80 -15.22
N GLY A 39 -7.14 7.74 -14.32
CA GLY A 39 -7.04 8.28 -12.97
C GLY A 39 -6.00 7.56 -12.10
N THR A 40 -5.59 8.25 -11.02
CA THR A 40 -4.59 7.75 -10.08
C THR A 40 -5.09 6.53 -9.29
N CYS A 41 -4.16 5.64 -8.95
CA CYS A 41 -4.40 4.48 -8.11
C CYS A 41 -3.18 4.27 -7.21
N LEU A 42 -3.21 4.83 -6.01
CA LEU A 42 -2.06 4.98 -5.13
C LEU A 42 -2.37 4.47 -3.72
N VAL A 43 -1.33 4.10 -2.98
CA VAL A 43 -1.35 3.87 -1.53
C VAL A 43 -0.25 4.64 -0.84
N ARG A 44 -0.47 5.00 0.43
CA ARG A 44 0.58 5.52 1.32
C ARG A 44 0.87 4.53 2.43
N ILE A 45 2.16 4.34 2.67
CA ILE A 45 2.68 3.36 3.62
C ILE A 45 3.61 4.09 4.59
N ASP A 46 3.34 3.92 5.88
CA ASP A 46 4.25 4.34 6.95
C ASP A 46 5.18 3.18 7.27
N PHE A 47 6.48 3.40 7.08
CA PHE A 47 7.52 2.42 7.39
C PHE A 47 8.14 2.68 8.78
N GLU A 48 8.68 1.63 9.39
CA GLU A 48 9.35 1.68 10.70
C GLU A 48 10.60 2.59 10.72
N ASP A 49 11.17 2.89 9.56
CA ASP A 49 12.22 3.91 9.42
C ASP A 49 11.72 5.37 9.61
N GLY A 50 10.43 5.53 9.91
CA GLY A 50 9.79 6.81 10.17
C GLY A 50 9.41 7.59 8.91
N GLN A 51 9.61 7.02 7.72
CA GLN A 51 9.32 7.68 6.46
C GLN A 51 8.02 7.17 5.84
N ARG A 52 7.16 8.11 5.43
CA ARG A 52 5.95 7.83 4.64
C ARG A 52 6.28 7.80 3.15
N ARG A 53 5.87 6.74 2.45
CA ARG A 53 6.11 6.59 1.00
C ARG A 53 4.81 6.31 0.25
N THR A 54 4.71 6.83 -0.97
CA THR A 54 3.56 6.67 -1.85
C THR A 54 3.92 5.74 -3.01
N PHE A 55 3.04 4.79 -3.35
CA PHE A 55 3.26 3.89 -4.48
C PHE A 55 2.02 3.72 -5.34
N HIS A 56 2.22 3.32 -6.61
CA HIS A 56 1.13 2.82 -7.45
C HIS A 56 0.61 1.48 -6.91
N ASN A 57 -0.72 1.33 -6.90
CA ASN A 57 -1.42 0.19 -6.31
C ASN A 57 -2.26 -0.62 -7.32
N ASP A 58 -2.18 -0.28 -8.60
CA ASP A 58 -2.92 -0.94 -9.68
C ASP A 58 -2.09 -2.09 -10.24
N LEU A 59 -2.53 -3.35 -10.09
CA LEU A 59 -1.83 -4.54 -10.61
C LEU A 59 -1.71 -4.55 -12.13
N ASP A 60 -2.58 -3.83 -12.83
CA ASP A 60 -2.56 -3.69 -14.28
C ASP A 60 -1.62 -2.56 -14.75
N HIS A 61 -1.01 -1.82 -13.80
CA HIS A 61 -0.05 -0.75 -14.10
C HIS A 61 1.38 -1.24 -13.88
N ASP A 62 2.27 -1.02 -14.85
CA ASP A 62 3.67 -1.48 -14.82
C ASP A 62 4.43 -0.97 -13.58
N LEU A 63 4.06 0.22 -13.12
CA LEU A 63 4.66 0.82 -11.92
C LEU A 63 4.09 0.32 -10.57
N CYS A 64 3.25 -0.70 -10.55
CA CYS A 64 2.68 -1.23 -9.31
C CYS A 64 3.76 -1.58 -8.27
N CYS A 65 3.51 -1.23 -7.01
CA CYS A 65 4.43 -1.55 -5.91
C CYS A 65 4.78 -3.03 -5.79
N TYR A 66 3.89 -3.92 -6.21
CA TYR A 66 4.18 -5.35 -6.29
C TYR A 66 5.41 -5.65 -7.17
N TYR A 67 5.52 -5.03 -8.34
CA TYR A 67 6.64 -5.24 -9.27
C TYR A 67 7.93 -4.55 -8.80
N PHE A 68 7.80 -3.52 -7.95
CA PHE A 68 8.96 -2.83 -7.35
C PHE A 68 9.51 -3.48 -6.08
N GLY A 69 8.82 -4.48 -5.53
CA GLY A 69 9.34 -5.30 -4.42
C GLY A 69 8.59 -5.16 -3.11
N VAL A 70 7.43 -4.49 -3.09
CA VAL A 70 6.54 -4.51 -1.92
C VAL A 70 5.87 -5.89 -1.82
N ARG A 71 5.86 -6.46 -0.61
CA ARG A 71 5.25 -7.76 -0.31
C ARG A 71 4.35 -7.63 0.90
N LYS A 72 3.14 -8.19 0.81
CA LYS A 72 2.20 -8.25 1.91
C LYS A 72 2.66 -9.27 2.95
N CYS A 73 2.77 -8.84 4.20
CA CYS A 73 2.99 -9.74 5.32
C CYS A 73 1.74 -10.63 5.48
N GLY A 74 1.93 -11.93 5.75
CA GLY A 74 0.82 -12.85 5.94
C GLY A 74 -0.18 -12.34 6.97
N THR A 75 -1.47 -12.61 6.77
CA THR A 75 -2.56 -12.16 7.63
C THR A 75 -2.56 -12.85 8.99
N THR A 76 -1.63 -12.48 9.88
CA THR A 76 -1.98 -12.47 11.30
C THR A 76 -2.97 -11.34 11.50
N LYS A 77 -4.23 -11.68 11.75
CA LYS A 77 -5.28 -10.71 12.13
C LYS A 77 -4.75 -9.85 13.28
N VAL A 78 -4.30 -8.64 12.98
CA VAL A 78 -3.90 -7.68 14.01
C VAL A 78 -5.19 -7.14 14.62
N PRO A 79 -5.45 -7.33 15.92
CA PRO A 79 -6.65 -6.77 16.54
C PRO A 79 -6.51 -5.25 16.53
N HIS A 80 -7.36 -4.57 15.77
CA HIS A 80 -7.64 -3.12 15.82
C HIS A 80 -6.53 -2.27 16.49
N PHE A 81 -5.50 -1.88 15.73
CA PHE A 81 -4.70 -0.72 16.13
C PHE A 81 -5.62 0.50 16.13
N LYS A 82 -5.99 0.97 17.32
CA LYS A 82 -6.67 2.25 17.51
C LYS A 82 -5.69 3.34 17.12
N LEU A 83 -5.97 4.06 16.03
CA LEU A 83 -5.36 5.35 15.76
C LEU A 83 -5.52 6.24 17.00
N PRO A 84 -4.47 6.95 17.45
CA PRO A 84 -4.61 7.94 18.52
C PRO A 84 -5.56 9.03 18.00
N ARG A 85 -6.69 9.19 18.69
CA ARG A 85 -7.52 10.39 18.51
C ARG A 85 -6.77 11.54 19.18
N HIS A 86 -6.52 12.59 18.41
CA HIS A 86 -6.08 13.89 18.89
C HIS A 86 -7.07 14.46 19.90
#